data_AF-A0AAN6RP10-F1
#
_entry.id   AF-A0AAN6RP10-F1
#
_cell.length_a   1.000
_cell.length_b   1.000
_cell.length_c   1.000
_cell.angle_alpha   90.00
_cell.angle_beta   90.00
_cell.angle_gamma   90.00
#
_symmetry.space_group_name_H-M   'P 1'
#
loop_
_entity.id
_entity.type
_entity.pdbx_description
1 polymer ?
#
loop_
_entity_poly.entity_id
_entity_poly.type
_entity_poly.pdbx_seq_one_letter_code
_entity_poly.pdbx_strand_id
1 'polypeptide(L)' 'MKTSNSALLAAGIFAQYASLATAHSIFQQASAGSTDFGTTCVRMPPNNSPVTSVTSADMACNVGGAKGVEGFCEVK' A
#
# COMPACT_ATOMS: atom_id res chain seq x y z
N MET A 1 -17.15 42.12 -1.89
CA MET A 1 -17.05 40.70 -1.48
C MET A 1 -16.77 40.64 0.01
N LYS A 2 -17.73 40.19 0.85
CA LYS A 2 -17.50 39.91 2.27
C LYS A 2 -17.31 38.41 2.41
N THR A 3 -16.07 37.94 2.43
CA THR A 3 -15.74 36.57 2.81
C THR A 3 -16.02 36.41 4.31
N SER A 4 -17.01 35.60 4.66
CA SER A 4 -17.39 35.33 6.05
C SER A 4 -16.33 34.47 6.75
N ASN A 5 -15.95 34.82 7.98
CA ASN A 5 -14.95 34.08 8.77
C ASN A 5 -15.33 32.59 8.96
N SER A 6 -16.62 32.25 8.91
CA SER A 6 -17.10 30.86 8.96
C SER A 6 -16.63 30.02 7.77
N ALA A 7 -16.43 30.63 6.60
CA ALA A 7 -15.92 29.95 5.41
C ALA A 7 -14.41 29.63 5.53
N LEU A 8 -13.63 30.48 6.21
CA LEU A 8 -12.21 30.20 6.49
C LEU A 8 -12.04 29.06 7.50
N LEU A 9 -12.88 29.00 8.54
CA LEU A 9 -12.86 27.90 9.52
C LEU A 9 -13.22 26.55 8.87
N ALA A 10 -14.27 26.52 8.04
CA ALA A 10 -14.64 25.30 7.32
C ALA A 10 -13.53 24.82 6.38
N ALA A 11 -12.93 25.72 5.58
CA ALA A 11 -11.82 25.39 4.68
C ALA A 11 -10.56 24.89 5.42
N GLY A 12 -10.25 25.48 6.59
CA GLY A 12 -9.15 25.06 7.43
C GLY A 12 -9.31 23.63 7.95
N ILE A 13 -10.53 23.24 8.36
CA ILE A 13 -10.81 21.88 8.84
C ILE A 13 -10.63 20.85 7.71
N PHE A 14 -11.18 21.10 6.51
CA PHE A 14 -11.04 20.17 5.37
C PHE A 14 -9.59 19.98 4.91
N ALA A 15 -8.76 21.03 4.98
CA ALA A 15 -7.35 20.95 4.60
C ALA A 15 -6.54 19.98 5.49
N GLN A 16 -6.88 19.85 6.77
CA GLN A 16 -6.19 18.94 7.70
C GLN A 16 -6.45 17.46 7.37
N TYR A 17 -7.58 17.13 6.74
CA TYR A 17 -7.91 15.76 6.35
C TYR A 17 -7.31 15.35 5.01
N ALA A 18 -6.89 16.30 4.16
CA ALA A 18 -6.23 16.00 2.89
C ALA A 18 -4.92 15.22 3.08
N SER A 19 -4.20 15.47 4.18
CA SER A 19 -2.98 14.75 4.56
C SER A 19 -3.21 13.32 5.10
N LEU A 20 -4.46 12.94 5.38
CA LEU A 20 -4.82 11.59 5.86
C LEU A 20 -5.20 10.63 4.74
N ALA A 21 -5.27 11.09 3.49
CA ALA A 21 -5.47 10.23 2.32
C ALA A 21 -4.20 9.44 2.01
N THR A 22 -3.84 8.52 2.89
CA THR A 22 -2.69 7.63 2.69
C THR A 22 -3.20 6.34 2.03
N ALA A 23 -2.96 6.19 0.73
CA ALA A 23 -3.31 5.00 -0.03
C ALA A 23 -2.27 3.87 0.18
N HIS A 24 -2.02 3.52 1.44
CA HIS A 24 -1.14 2.42 1.80
C HIS A 24 -1.80 1.08 1.44
N SER A 25 -1.08 0.24 0.73
CA SER A 25 -1.59 -1.03 0.24
C SER A 25 -0.53 -2.12 0.34
N ILE A 26 -1.00 -3.37 0.33
CA ILE A 26 -0.16 -4.55 0.25
C ILE A 26 -0.66 -5.37 -0.94
N PHE A 27 0.26 -5.86 -1.77
CA PHE A 27 -0.06 -6.93 -2.70
C PHE A 27 -0.27 -8.22 -1.89
N GLN A 28 -1.52 -8.70 -1.84
CA GLN A 28 -1.90 -9.75 -0.90
C GLN A 28 -2.17 -11.10 -1.57
N GLN A 29 -2.65 -11.10 -2.81
CA GLN A 29 -3.11 -12.31 -3.49
C GLN A 29 -2.70 -12.33 -4.95
N ALA A 30 -2.47 -13.53 -5.48
CA ALA A 30 -2.17 -13.77 -6.88
C ALA A 30 -3.23 -14.66 -7.52
N SER A 31 -3.46 -14.51 -8.82
CA SER A 31 -4.36 -15.36 -9.59
C SER A 31 -3.81 -15.60 -11.00
N ALA A 32 -4.21 -16.72 -11.62
CA ALA A 32 -3.97 -17.01 -13.03
C ALA A 32 -5.25 -17.55 -13.68
N GLY A 33 -5.72 -16.87 -14.72
CA GLY A 33 -7.03 -17.16 -15.32
C GLY A 33 -8.16 -17.06 -14.29
N SER A 34 -8.92 -18.14 -14.12
CA SER A 34 -10.00 -18.24 -13.11
C SER A 34 -9.54 -18.82 -11.77
N THR A 35 -8.25 -19.06 -11.57
CA THR A 35 -7.71 -19.66 -10.33
C THR A 35 -7.19 -18.57 -9.41
N ASP A 36 -7.77 -18.44 -8.21
CA ASP A 36 -7.25 -17.61 -7.12
C ASP A 36 -6.29 -18.46 -6.26
N PHE A 37 -5.04 -18.02 -6.14
CA PHE A 37 -4.03 -18.69 -5.32
C PHE A 37 -4.00 -18.20 -3.87
N GLY A 38 -4.80 -17.19 -3.54
CA GLY A 38 -4.76 -16.52 -2.25
C GLY A 38 -3.35 -15.99 -1.97
N THR A 39 -2.89 -16.18 -0.74
CA THR A 39 -1.57 -15.73 -0.26
C THR A 39 -0.44 -16.73 -0.52
N THR A 40 -0.71 -17.86 -1.15
CA THR A 40 0.18 -19.05 -1.20
C THR A 40 1.60 -18.76 -1.67
N CYS A 41 1.75 -17.92 -2.70
CA CYS A 41 3.06 -17.61 -3.29
C CYS A 41 3.55 -16.19 -3.03
N VAL A 42 2.82 -15.40 -2.24
CA VAL A 42 3.12 -13.98 -2.03
C VAL A 42 4.13 -13.83 -0.87
N ARG A 43 5.21 -13.08 -1.10
CA ARG A 43 6.16 -12.67 -0.04
C ARG A 43 5.57 -11.49 0.75
N MET A 44 4.64 -11.80 1.64
CA MET A 44 3.85 -10.80 2.37
C MET A 44 4.72 -10.01 3.39
N PRO A 45 4.75 -8.66 3.34
CA PRO A 45 5.39 -7.86 4.37
C PRO A 45 4.53 -7.82 5.66
N PRO A 46 5.12 -7.46 6.82
CA PRO A 46 4.41 -7.46 8.10
C PRO A 46 3.38 -6.32 8.26
N ASN A 47 3.43 -5.29 7.40
CA ASN A 47 2.51 -4.16 7.42
C ASN A 47 2.48 -3.45 6.04
N ASN A 48 1.67 -2.41 5.91
CA ASN A 48 1.45 -1.63 4.68
C ASN A 48 2.28 -0.34 4.59
N SER A 49 3.31 -0.18 5.42
CA SER A 49 4.19 0.99 5.36
C SER A 49 5.00 0.99 4.05
N PRO A 50 5.26 2.16 3.45
CA PRO A 50 5.98 2.23 2.19
C PRO A 50 7.48 2.04 2.42
N VAL A 51 8.16 1.43 1.44
CA VAL A 51 9.62 1.51 1.36
C VAL A 51 9.96 2.91 0.83
N THR A 52 10.71 3.69 1.60
CA THR A 52 10.99 5.10 1.29
C THR A 52 12.37 5.34 0.66
N SER A 53 13.31 4.40 0.81
CA SER A 53 14.67 4.51 0.28
C SER A 53 14.86 3.66 -0.97
N VAL A 54 15.02 4.31 -2.13
CA VAL A 54 15.25 3.65 -3.42
C VAL A 54 16.56 2.85 -3.51
N THR A 55 17.47 3.03 -2.55
CA THR A 55 18.75 2.31 -2.48
C THR A 55 18.72 1.14 -1.50
N SER A 56 17.63 0.93 -0.76
CA SER A 56 17.48 -0.22 0.14
C SER A 56 17.32 -1.53 -0.64
N ALA A 57 17.80 -2.64 -0.09
CA ALA A 57 17.49 -3.98 -0.60
C ALA A 57 15.99 -4.30 -0.57
N ASP A 58 15.23 -3.66 0.33
CA ASP A 58 13.78 -3.81 0.44
C ASP A 58 13.04 -3.29 -0.80
N MET A 59 13.66 -2.46 -1.64
CA MET A 59 13.04 -1.98 -2.87
C MET A 59 12.71 -3.10 -3.86
N ALA A 60 13.42 -4.23 -3.80
CA ALA A 60 13.19 -5.33 -4.71
C ALA A 60 11.92 -6.13 -4.39
N CYS A 61 11.69 -6.46 -3.11
CA CYS A 61 10.61 -7.36 -2.69
C CYS A 61 10.01 -7.02 -1.31
N ASN A 62 10.15 -5.78 -0.83
CA ASN A 62 9.78 -5.32 0.51
C ASN A 62 10.57 -6.01 1.65
N VAL A 63 10.38 -5.53 2.87
CA VAL A 63 11.00 -6.08 4.09
C VAL A 63 10.69 -7.58 4.21
N GLY A 64 11.75 -8.37 4.40
CA GLY A 64 11.65 -9.84 4.47
C GLY A 64 11.56 -10.55 3.12
N GLY A 65 11.41 -9.80 2.02
CA GLY A 65 11.23 -10.33 0.67
C GLY A 65 12.43 -11.05 0.07
N ALA A 66 13.60 -11.00 0.71
CA ALA A 66 14.78 -11.76 0.29
C ALA A 66 14.63 -13.28 0.55
N LYS A 67 13.68 -13.69 1.40
CA LYS A 67 13.35 -15.10 1.66
C LYS A 67 12.09 -15.48 0.89
N GLY A 68 12.17 -16.60 0.15
CA GLY A 68 11.00 -17.16 -0.51
C GLY A 68 9.99 -17.72 0.50
N VAL A 69 8.74 -17.84 0.06
CA VAL A 69 7.72 -18.65 0.74
C VAL A 69 7.75 -20.07 0.18
N GLU A 70 7.19 -21.04 0.89
CA GLU A 70 7.17 -22.44 0.46
C GLU A 70 6.27 -22.68 -0.78
N GLY A 71 5.20 -21.89 -0.92
CA GLY A 71 4.24 -22.03 -2.00
C GLY A 71 4.68 -21.43 -3.33
N PHE A 72 4.23 -22.06 -4.42
CA PHE A 72 4.45 -21.59 -5.80
C PHE A 72 3.10 -21.43 -6.51
N CYS A 73 2.92 -20.32 -7.22
CA CYS A 73 1.77 -20.10 -8.10
C CYS A 73 2.13 -20.54 -9.52
N GLU A 74 1.67 -21.72 -9.92
CA GLU A 74 1.88 -22.22 -11.27
C GLU A 74 0.99 -21.43 -12.25
N VAL A 75 1.62 -20.60 -13.08
CA VAL A 75 0.95 -19.88 -14.16
C VAL A 75 1.05 -20.74 -15.42
N LYS A 76 -0.08 -21.27 -15.88
CA LYS A 76 -0.19 -22.09 -17.09
C LYS A 76 -0.49 -21.24 -18.32
#